data_AF-A0A1G2B3A5-F1
#
_entry.id   AF-A0A1G2B3A5-F1
#
_cell.length_a   1.000
_cell.length_b   1.000
_cell.length_c   1.000
_cell.angle_alpha   90.00
_cell.angle_beta   90.00
_cell.angle_gamma   90.00
#
_symmetry.space_group_name_H-M   'P 1'
#
loop_
_entity.id
_entity.type
_entity.pdbx_description
1 polymer ?
#
loop_
_entity_poly.entity_id
_entity_poly.type
_entity_poly.pdbx_seq_one_letter_code
_entity_poly.pdbx_strand_id
1 'polypeptide(L)'
;MSSSFNFSLILIFLVLGVVIYLMYRENSKSSLKFRMLDIYSRDLTALAKQGKIDPVIGRKHEIGRVIQILCRRTKNNPVLIGKSGVGKTAIADALAIMIAESKVPQLLMGKRVLALDLSGLVAGTKYRGEFEKRLKALTDEIIAAQRNIILFIDELHTLAEAGEATGAIDAADILKPALARGDLQVVGATTMEEYRTYVEKDTTLERRFQPVIVNEPSKEDTLEILRGIKTKYEQHHHVTITDAAIQKAVELADKHMHDRVFPDKAIDLIDEASSKVRLKKLDDRQSGKQERRIVDTSDIEDVLKEWQADTSAVQIMGIKKA
;
A
#
# COMPACT_ATOMS: atom_id res chain seq x y z
N MET A 1 6.65 73.44 -19.44
CA MET A 1 6.18 72.15 -18.86
C MET A 1 6.50 71.05 -19.87
N SER A 2 7.70 70.47 -19.82
CA SER A 2 8.11 69.37 -20.68
C SER A 2 7.94 68.06 -19.92
N SER A 3 6.90 67.29 -20.24
CA SER A 3 6.71 65.94 -19.71
C SER A 3 7.72 65.00 -20.36
N SER A 4 8.84 64.77 -19.69
CA SER A 4 9.75 63.68 -20.03
C SER A 4 9.04 62.35 -19.77
N PHE A 5 8.47 61.77 -20.83
CA PHE A 5 7.85 60.46 -20.83
C PHE A 5 8.90 59.41 -20.41
N ASN A 6 8.74 58.82 -19.22
CA ASN A 6 9.70 57.86 -18.65
C ASN A 6 9.62 56.50 -19.37
N PHE A 7 10.26 56.41 -20.53
CA PHE A 7 10.35 55.20 -21.36
C PHE A 7 10.92 54.00 -20.58
N SER A 8 11.81 54.26 -19.61
CA SER A 8 12.37 53.25 -18.71
C SER A 8 11.30 52.58 -17.83
N LEU A 9 10.30 53.34 -17.37
CA LEU A 9 9.23 52.80 -16.53
C LEU A 9 8.32 51.85 -17.33
N ILE A 10 8.03 52.21 -18.58
CA ILE A 10 7.22 51.38 -19.50
C ILE A 10 7.93 50.06 -19.80
N LEU A 11 9.25 50.09 -20.03
CA LEU A 11 10.04 48.88 -20.27
C LEU A 11 10.05 47.95 -19.05
N ILE A 12 10.15 48.51 -17.84
CA ILE A 12 10.08 47.73 -16.59
C ILE A 12 8.72 47.05 -16.44
N PHE A 13 7.61 47.75 -16.69
CA PHE A 13 6.27 47.15 -16.62
C PHE A 13 6.05 46.09 -17.69
N LEU A 14 6.62 46.25 -18.88
CA LEU A 14 6.51 45.27 -19.96
C LEU A 14 7.29 44.00 -19.62
N VAL A 15 8.52 44.13 -19.12
CA VAL A 15 9.32 42.99 -18.66
C VAL A 15 8.65 42.29 -17.47
N LEU A 16 8.15 43.04 -16.49
CA LEU A 16 7.45 42.49 -15.34
C LEU A 16 6.16 41.77 -15.77
N GLY A 17 5.41 42.34 -16.71
CA GLY A 17 4.22 41.72 -17.29
C GLY A 17 4.53 40.43 -18.04
N VAL A 18 5.64 40.38 -18.79
CA VAL A 18 6.12 39.17 -19.46
C VAL A 18 6.56 38.12 -18.43
N VAL A 19 7.28 38.51 -17.38
CA VAL A 19 7.69 37.59 -16.30
C VAL A 19 6.48 37.03 -15.56
N ILE A 20 5.52 37.89 -15.19
CA ILE A 20 4.26 37.46 -14.55
C ILE A 20 3.46 36.56 -15.49
N TYR A 21 3.39 36.87 -16.80
CA TYR A 21 2.72 36.04 -17.79
C TYR A 21 3.40 34.68 -17.97
N LEU A 22 4.73 34.64 -17.98
CA LEU A 22 5.51 33.40 -18.05
C LEU A 22 5.32 32.56 -16.78
N MET A 23 5.38 33.18 -15.59
CA MET A 23 5.10 32.52 -14.31
C MET A 23 3.65 32.02 -14.23
N TYR A 24 2.69 32.79 -14.72
CA TYR A 24 1.29 32.39 -14.79
C TYR A 24 1.11 31.20 -15.75
N ARG A 25 1.72 31.23 -16.93
CA ARG A 25 1.69 30.16 -17.94
C ARG A 25 2.33 28.87 -17.44
N GLU A 26 3.37 28.96 -16.63
CA GLU A 26 4.03 27.81 -16.01
C GLU A 26 3.13 27.19 -14.92
N ASN A 27 2.44 28.01 -14.13
CA ASN A 27 1.43 27.55 -13.16
C ASN A 27 0.14 27.02 -13.82
N SER A 28 -0.32 27.60 -14.94
CA SER A 28 -1.56 27.13 -15.61
C SER A 28 -1.38 25.83 -16.39
N LYS A 29 -0.14 25.41 -16.70
CA LYS A 29 0.12 24.04 -17.18
C LYS A 29 -0.01 22.98 -16.09
N SER A 30 -0.04 23.37 -14.82
CA SER A 30 -0.15 22.47 -13.67
C SER A 30 -1.58 22.33 -13.12
N SER A 31 -2.54 23.13 -13.59
CA SER A 31 -3.91 23.12 -13.08
C SER A 31 -4.90 22.45 -14.06
N LEU A 32 -5.44 21.29 -13.64
CA LEU A 32 -6.68 20.65 -14.10
C LEU A 32 -6.66 19.81 -15.40
N LYS A 33 -5.63 18.99 -15.60
CA LYS A 33 -5.86 17.62 -16.07
C LYS A 33 -5.66 16.71 -14.87
N PHE A 34 -6.69 15.99 -14.44
CA PHE A 34 -6.47 14.88 -13.51
C PHE A 34 -5.46 13.94 -14.16
N ARG A 35 -4.28 13.82 -13.57
CA ARG A 35 -3.27 12.87 -14.03
C ARG A 35 -3.82 11.48 -13.77
N MET A 36 -3.65 10.56 -14.70
CA MET A 36 -4.14 9.19 -14.56
C MET A 36 -3.57 8.55 -13.29
N LEU A 37 -2.32 8.89 -12.95
CA LEU A 37 -1.69 8.47 -11.70
C LEU A 37 -2.44 8.91 -10.46
N ASP A 38 -3.01 10.11 -10.40
CA ASP A 38 -3.70 10.57 -9.19
C ASP A 38 -5.07 9.90 -9.02
N ILE A 39 -5.65 9.37 -10.09
CA ILE A 39 -6.94 8.64 -10.07
C ILE A 39 -6.72 7.17 -9.71
N TYR A 40 -5.73 6.52 -10.35
CA TYR A 40 -5.54 5.07 -10.31
C TYR A 40 -4.33 4.63 -9.49
N SER A 41 -3.80 5.52 -8.66
CA SER A 41 -2.78 5.16 -7.69
C SER A 41 -2.99 5.90 -6.38
N ARG A 42 -2.50 5.28 -5.31
CA ARG A 42 -2.47 5.86 -3.98
C ARG A 42 -1.05 6.33 -3.67
N ASP A 43 -0.86 7.63 -3.45
CA ASP A 43 0.45 8.19 -3.12
C ASP A 43 0.81 7.92 -1.65
N LEU A 44 1.57 6.85 -1.42
CA LEU A 44 2.01 6.45 -0.09
C LEU A 44 2.96 7.50 0.52
N THR A 45 3.78 8.16 -0.29
CA THR A 45 4.70 9.19 0.22
C THR A 45 3.95 10.43 0.69
N ALA A 46 2.89 10.84 -0.01
CA ALA A 46 2.03 11.92 0.42
C ALA A 46 1.27 11.56 1.71
N LEU A 47 0.78 10.32 1.82
CA LEU A 47 0.10 9.84 3.03
C LEU A 47 1.05 9.75 4.23
N ALA A 48 2.30 9.32 4.01
CA ALA A 48 3.34 9.32 5.04
C ALA A 48 3.61 10.73 5.57
N LYS A 49 3.75 11.73 4.69
CA LYS A 49 3.92 13.14 5.08
C LYS A 49 2.74 13.67 5.91
N GLN A 50 1.54 13.13 5.71
CA GLN A 50 0.34 13.49 6.45
C GLN A 50 0.16 12.69 7.75
N GLY A 51 1.07 11.76 8.07
CA GLY A 51 0.94 10.88 9.23
C GLY A 51 -0.20 9.86 9.13
N LYS A 52 -0.70 9.60 7.92
CA LYS A 52 -1.85 8.71 7.68
C LYS A 52 -1.46 7.25 7.53
N ILE A 53 -0.18 6.95 7.33
CA ILE A 53 0.34 5.57 7.28
C ILE A 53 0.60 5.07 8.70
N ASP A 54 0.39 3.78 8.94
CA ASP A 54 0.67 3.14 10.22
C ASP A 54 2.17 3.06 10.47
N PRO A 55 2.63 3.22 11.73
CA PRO A 55 4.03 2.99 12.02
C PRO A 55 4.37 1.53 11.68
N VAL A 56 5.54 1.33 11.07
CA VAL A 56 6.02 0.00 10.72
C VAL A 56 7.01 -0.45 11.78
N ILE A 57 6.63 -1.49 12.53
CA ILE A 57 7.41 -2.04 13.64
C ILE A 57 8.24 -3.21 13.09
N GLY A 58 9.54 -3.21 13.38
CA GLY A 58 10.46 -4.25 12.91
C GLY A 58 10.85 -4.09 11.44
N ARG A 59 11.01 -5.22 10.74
CA ARG A 59 11.31 -5.31 9.29
C ARG A 59 12.55 -4.54 8.80
N LYS A 60 13.48 -4.18 9.69
CA LYS A 60 14.67 -3.36 9.35
C LYS A 60 15.53 -4.01 8.26
N HIS A 61 15.66 -5.34 8.30
CA HIS A 61 16.45 -6.09 7.32
C HIS A 61 15.78 -6.05 5.94
N GLU A 62 14.48 -6.33 5.86
CA GLU A 62 13.73 -6.33 4.61
C GLU A 62 13.66 -4.94 3.98
N ILE A 63 13.38 -3.91 4.79
CA ILE A 63 13.35 -2.51 4.33
C ILE A 63 14.74 -2.08 3.83
N GLY A 64 15.79 -2.37 4.59
CA GLY A 64 17.17 -2.09 4.18
C GLY A 64 17.54 -2.81 2.88
N ARG A 65 17.09 -4.05 2.72
CA ARG A 65 17.29 -4.83 1.50
C ARG A 65 16.54 -4.24 0.30
N VAL A 66 15.30 -3.80 0.47
CA VAL A 66 14.52 -3.09 -0.55
C VAL A 66 15.24 -1.82 -1.01
N ILE A 67 15.67 -0.98 -0.07
CA ILE A 67 16.44 0.25 -0.35
C ILE A 67 17.73 -0.07 -1.12
N GLN A 68 18.47 -1.08 -0.65
CA GLN A 68 19.71 -1.52 -1.30
C GLN A 68 19.45 -1.93 -2.76
N ILE A 69 18.39 -2.72 -3.01
CA ILE A 69 18.04 -3.18 -4.35
C ILE A 69 17.65 -2.00 -5.24
N LEU A 70 16.80 -1.09 -4.76
CA LEU A 70 16.36 0.09 -5.52
C LEU A 70 17.52 1.00 -5.93
N CYS A 71 18.62 1.00 -5.17
CA CYS A 71 19.83 1.77 -5.47
C CYS A 71 20.76 1.08 -6.49
N ARG A 72 20.49 -0.16 -6.90
CA ARG A 72 21.33 -0.88 -7.87
C ARG A 72 21.16 -0.29 -9.27
N ARG A 73 22.19 -0.45 -10.10
CA ARG A 73 22.15 -0.12 -11.54
C ARG A 73 21.35 -1.14 -12.36
N THR A 74 21.39 -2.41 -11.98
CA THR A 74 20.70 -3.53 -12.64
C THR A 74 20.02 -4.41 -11.59
N LYS A 75 18.98 -5.16 -11.98
CA LYS A 75 18.10 -5.91 -11.06
C LYS A 75 17.66 -5.05 -9.87
N ASN A 76 17.14 -3.86 -10.17
CA ASN A 76 16.82 -2.80 -9.21
C ASN A 76 15.33 -2.73 -8.84
N ASN A 77 14.57 -3.79 -9.12
CA ASN A 77 13.18 -3.93 -8.75
C ASN A 77 13.06 -5.04 -7.68
N PRO A 78 12.85 -4.70 -6.39
CA PRO A 78 12.66 -5.73 -5.38
C PRO A 78 11.29 -6.39 -5.51
N VAL A 79 11.22 -7.69 -5.24
CA VAL A 79 9.97 -8.45 -5.13
C VAL A 79 9.88 -9.04 -3.73
N LEU A 80 8.89 -8.59 -2.97
CA LEU A 80 8.55 -9.06 -1.64
C LEU A 80 7.81 -10.40 -1.77
N ILE A 81 8.43 -11.47 -1.31
CA ILE A 81 7.90 -12.83 -1.42
C ILE A 81 7.57 -13.34 -0.03
N GLY A 82 6.30 -13.64 0.21
CA GLY A 82 5.83 -14.17 1.48
C GLY A 82 4.35 -14.53 1.42
N LYS A 83 3.86 -15.27 2.43
CA LYS A 83 2.44 -15.62 2.53
C LYS A 83 1.54 -14.37 2.56
N SER A 84 0.27 -14.49 2.19
CA SER A 84 -0.68 -13.39 2.38
C SER A 84 -0.82 -13.08 3.88
N GLY A 85 -0.96 -11.82 4.26
CA GLY A 85 -1.08 -11.41 5.67
C GLY A 85 0.24 -11.16 6.44
N VAL A 86 1.42 -11.48 5.89
CA VAL A 86 2.70 -11.26 6.62
C VAL A 86 3.14 -9.78 6.71
N GLY A 87 2.41 -8.85 6.09
CA GLY A 87 2.75 -7.43 6.08
C GLY A 87 3.70 -6.99 4.96
N LYS A 88 3.52 -7.51 3.74
CA LYS A 88 4.29 -7.07 2.55
C LYS A 88 4.05 -5.58 2.25
N THR A 89 2.79 -5.14 2.29
CA THR A 89 2.38 -3.74 2.10
C THR A 89 3.03 -2.81 3.13
N ALA A 90 3.19 -3.27 4.38
CA ALA A 90 3.86 -2.50 5.42
C ALA A 90 5.32 -2.17 5.09
N ILE A 91 6.02 -3.00 4.29
CA ILE A 91 7.39 -2.69 3.85
C ILE A 91 7.39 -1.55 2.81
N ALA A 92 6.39 -1.50 1.92
CA ALA A 92 6.23 -0.40 0.97
C ALA A 92 5.85 0.91 1.68
N ASP A 93 4.98 0.82 2.68
CA ASP A 93 4.64 1.93 3.57
C ASP A 93 5.87 2.45 4.32
N ALA A 94 6.70 1.58 4.88
CA ALA A 94 7.96 1.96 5.52
C ALA A 94 8.91 2.68 4.56
N LEU A 95 9.03 2.18 3.33
CA LEU A 95 9.83 2.86 2.30
C LEU A 95 9.31 4.28 2.05
N ALA A 96 7.98 4.45 1.94
CA ALA A 96 7.36 5.76 1.74
C ALA A 96 7.59 6.70 2.94
N ILE A 97 7.49 6.21 4.17
CA ILE A 97 7.82 6.96 5.40
C ILE A 97 9.29 7.40 5.38
N MET A 98 10.21 6.48 5.11
CA MET A 98 11.65 6.81 5.09
C MET A 98 11.98 7.84 4.01
N ILE A 99 11.35 7.78 2.84
CA ILE A 99 11.53 8.79 1.79
C ILE A 99 10.93 10.14 2.24
N ALA A 100 9.73 10.14 2.83
CA ALA A 100 9.10 11.35 3.35
C ALA A 100 9.95 12.06 4.42
N GLU A 101 10.59 11.27 5.29
CA GLU A 101 11.48 11.75 6.35
C GLU A 101 12.93 12.01 5.88
N SER A 102 13.22 11.82 4.59
CA SER A 102 14.57 11.92 4.02
C SER A 102 15.61 10.99 4.68
N LYS A 103 15.16 9.87 5.25
CA LYS A 103 15.99 8.81 5.86
C LYS A 103 16.36 7.73 4.83
N VAL A 104 16.69 8.13 3.61
CA VAL A 104 17.08 7.23 2.52
C VAL A 104 18.34 7.75 1.83
N PRO A 105 19.08 6.90 1.09
CA PRO A 105 20.19 7.36 0.27
C PRO A 105 19.76 8.45 -0.73
N GLN A 106 20.70 9.32 -1.12
CA GLN A 106 20.45 10.44 -2.03
C GLN A 106 19.74 10.03 -3.33
N LEU A 107 20.04 8.83 -3.85
CA LEU A 107 19.40 8.28 -5.06
C LEU A 107 17.89 8.09 -4.94
N LEU A 108 17.36 7.92 -3.72
CA LEU A 108 15.92 7.73 -3.46
C LEU A 108 15.25 8.98 -2.86
N MET A 109 16.04 10.00 -2.52
CA MET A 109 15.54 11.21 -1.89
C MET A 109 14.57 11.94 -2.81
N GLY A 110 13.42 12.36 -2.27
CA GLY A 110 12.40 13.11 -3.01
C GLY A 110 11.58 12.28 -4.01
N LYS A 111 11.86 10.98 -4.18
CA LYS A 111 11.00 10.10 -4.99
C LYS A 111 9.61 9.96 -4.40
N ARG A 112 8.64 9.56 -5.23
CA ARG A 112 7.27 9.22 -4.80
C ARG A 112 7.08 7.72 -4.87
N VAL A 113 6.51 7.14 -3.82
CA VAL A 113 6.03 5.75 -3.80
C VAL A 113 4.53 5.77 -4.07
N LEU A 114 4.11 5.18 -5.19
CA LEU A 114 2.72 5.12 -5.63
C LEU A 114 2.25 3.67 -5.63
N ALA A 115 1.21 3.34 -4.88
CA ALA A 115 0.57 2.02 -4.96
C ALA A 115 -0.44 1.99 -6.11
N LEU A 116 -0.26 1.08 -7.06
CA LEU A 116 -1.14 0.94 -8.21
C LEU A 116 -2.48 0.32 -7.78
N ASP A 117 -3.59 0.94 -8.18
CA ASP A 117 -4.93 0.37 -8.00
C ASP A 117 -5.37 -0.31 -9.30
N LEU A 118 -5.07 -1.61 -9.42
CA LEU A 118 -5.49 -2.42 -10.56
C LEU A 118 -7.02 -2.57 -10.60
N SER A 119 -7.67 -2.78 -9.47
CA SER A 119 -9.13 -2.92 -9.39
C SER A 119 -9.85 -1.66 -9.88
N GLY A 120 -9.36 -0.48 -9.50
CA GLY A 120 -9.86 0.81 -9.96
C GLY A 120 -9.67 1.02 -11.47
N LEU A 121 -8.58 0.52 -12.06
CA LEU A 121 -8.36 0.58 -13.51
C LEU A 121 -9.38 -0.25 -14.29
N VAL A 122 -9.76 -1.42 -13.76
CA VAL A 122 -10.77 -2.31 -14.34
C VAL A 122 -12.17 -1.73 -14.15
N ALA A 123 -12.43 -1.13 -12.99
CA ALA A 123 -13.71 -0.55 -12.64
C ALA A 123 -14.17 0.49 -13.68
N GLY A 124 -15.43 0.36 -14.10
CA GLY A 124 -16.04 1.27 -15.08
C GLY A 124 -15.48 1.15 -16.50
N THR A 125 -14.70 0.12 -16.82
CA THR A 125 -14.39 -0.22 -18.22
C THR A 125 -15.45 -1.18 -18.74
N LYS A 126 -16.09 -0.83 -19.87
CA LYS A 126 -17.05 -1.73 -20.54
C LYS A 126 -16.36 -2.68 -21.52
N TYR A 127 -15.14 -2.35 -21.92
CA TYR A 127 -14.37 -3.04 -22.95
C TYR A 127 -12.90 -3.12 -22.54
N ARG A 128 -12.27 -4.28 -22.80
CA ARG A 128 -10.83 -4.53 -22.54
C ARG A 128 -9.90 -3.46 -23.13
N GLY A 129 -10.18 -2.99 -24.34
CA GLY A 129 -9.36 -1.95 -24.98
C GLY A 129 -9.38 -0.59 -24.26
N GLU A 130 -10.39 -0.31 -23.44
CA GLU A 130 -10.42 0.89 -22.60
C GLU A 130 -9.45 0.77 -21.43
N PHE A 131 -9.43 -0.39 -20.76
CA PHE A 131 -8.45 -0.70 -19.73
C PHE A 131 -7.02 -0.56 -20.27
N GLU A 132 -6.73 -1.17 -21.42
CA GLU A 132 -5.39 -1.12 -22.02
C GLU A 132 -4.96 0.32 -22.33
N LYS A 133 -5.88 1.15 -22.84
CA LYS A 133 -5.62 2.59 -23.05
C LYS A 133 -5.32 3.32 -21.75
N ARG A 134 -6.07 3.04 -20.67
CA ARG A 134 -5.85 3.65 -19.35
C ARG A 134 -4.50 3.25 -18.77
N LEU A 135 -4.16 1.96 -18.81
CA LEU A 135 -2.90 1.44 -18.32
C LEU A 135 -1.70 1.97 -19.13
N LYS A 136 -1.84 2.06 -20.45
CA LYS A 136 -0.82 2.65 -21.31
C LYS A 136 -0.59 4.13 -20.97
N ALA A 137 -1.66 4.92 -20.84
CA ALA A 137 -1.55 6.33 -20.45
C ALA A 137 -0.88 6.49 -19.08
N LEU A 138 -1.23 5.65 -18.10
CA LEU A 138 -0.60 5.62 -16.78
C LEU A 138 0.90 5.28 -16.89
N THR A 139 1.25 4.28 -17.71
CA THR A 139 2.64 3.87 -17.94
C THR A 139 3.45 5.02 -18.57
N ASP A 140 2.89 5.69 -19.58
CA ASP A 140 3.52 6.83 -20.24
C ASP A 140 3.75 8.00 -19.26
N GLU A 141 2.81 8.27 -18.35
CA GLU A 141 2.99 9.25 -17.27
C GLU A 141 4.13 8.89 -16.31
N ILE A 142 4.28 7.60 -15.95
CA ILE A 142 5.39 7.15 -15.08
C ILE A 142 6.74 7.31 -15.80
N ILE A 143 6.80 6.92 -17.07
CA ILE A 143 8.03 7.06 -17.88
C ILE A 143 8.41 8.55 -18.00
N ALA A 144 7.43 9.42 -18.23
CA ALA A 144 7.62 10.87 -18.30
C ALA A 144 8.12 11.46 -16.97
N ALA A 145 7.86 10.81 -15.83
CA ALA A 145 8.39 11.20 -14.53
C ALA A 145 9.89 10.88 -14.34
N GLN A 146 10.57 10.30 -15.34
CA GLN A 146 12.02 10.09 -15.38
C GLN A 146 12.58 9.40 -14.13
N ARG A 147 11.99 8.27 -13.75
CA ARG A 147 12.34 7.48 -12.54
C ARG A 147 12.18 8.23 -11.21
N ASN A 148 11.43 9.33 -11.13
CA ASN A 148 11.09 9.94 -9.84
C ASN A 148 9.96 9.20 -9.09
N ILE A 149 9.38 8.18 -9.72
CA ILE A 149 8.31 7.35 -9.16
C ILE A 149 8.83 5.93 -8.94
N ILE A 150 8.52 5.39 -7.77
CA ILE A 150 8.62 3.97 -7.42
C ILE A 150 7.19 3.45 -7.37
N LEU A 151 6.85 2.51 -8.24
CA LEU A 151 5.52 1.91 -8.28
C LEU A 151 5.48 0.71 -7.34
N PHE A 152 4.57 0.71 -6.37
CA PHE A 152 4.23 -0.45 -5.58
C PHE A 152 3.09 -1.20 -6.28
N ILE A 153 3.30 -2.50 -6.50
CA ILE A 153 2.32 -3.38 -7.15
C ILE A 153 2.08 -4.53 -6.19
N ASP A 154 0.92 -4.52 -5.55
CA ASP A 154 0.46 -5.69 -4.82
C ASP A 154 0.03 -6.75 -5.84
N GLU A 155 0.17 -8.02 -5.47
CA GLU A 155 -0.13 -9.15 -6.36
C GLU A 155 0.55 -9.03 -7.73
N LEU A 156 1.88 -8.86 -7.74
CA LEU A 156 2.70 -8.68 -8.95
C LEU A 156 2.43 -9.73 -10.05
N HIS A 157 2.00 -10.93 -9.65
CA HIS A 157 1.68 -12.01 -10.57
C HIS A 157 0.53 -11.68 -11.51
N THR A 158 -0.42 -10.83 -11.10
CA THR A 158 -1.54 -10.37 -11.95
C THR A 158 -1.06 -9.63 -13.19
N LEU A 159 0.15 -9.05 -13.14
CA LEU A 159 0.80 -8.42 -14.29
C LEU A 159 1.62 -9.39 -15.13
N ALA A 160 1.89 -10.59 -14.62
CA ALA A 160 2.70 -11.61 -15.26
C ALA A 160 1.85 -12.74 -15.86
N GLU A 161 0.60 -12.88 -15.43
CA GLU A 161 -0.42 -13.80 -15.93
C GLU A 161 -0.85 -13.42 -17.37
N ALA A 162 0.03 -13.73 -18.33
CA ALA A 162 -0.25 -13.63 -19.75
C ALA A 162 -0.80 -14.96 -20.26
N GLY A 163 -2.05 -14.95 -20.74
CA GLY A 163 -2.45 -15.83 -21.86
C GLY A 163 -3.17 -17.15 -21.59
N GLU A 164 -3.39 -17.62 -20.36
CA GLU A 164 -4.07 -18.92 -20.13
C GLU A 164 -5.50 -18.84 -19.59
N ALA A 165 -5.89 -17.76 -18.89
CA ALA A 165 -7.26 -17.59 -18.42
C ALA A 165 -8.07 -16.71 -19.39
N THR A 166 -9.15 -17.27 -19.95
CA THR A 166 -10.15 -16.57 -20.76
C THR A 166 -10.88 -15.50 -19.92
N GLY A 167 -10.22 -14.35 -19.69
CA GLY A 167 -10.73 -13.26 -18.87
C GLY A 167 -9.68 -12.47 -18.10
N ALA A 168 -8.44 -12.96 -17.98
CA ALA A 168 -7.36 -12.21 -17.33
C ALA A 168 -6.94 -11.03 -18.20
N ILE A 169 -6.80 -9.88 -17.56
CA ILE A 169 -6.55 -8.60 -18.18
C ILE A 169 -5.05 -8.50 -18.47
N ASP A 170 -4.68 -8.37 -19.74
CA ASP A 170 -3.29 -8.47 -20.21
C ASP A 170 -2.48 -7.19 -19.97
N ALA A 171 -2.25 -6.89 -18.69
CA ALA A 171 -1.40 -5.78 -18.26
C ALA A 171 0.09 -6.06 -18.54
N ALA A 172 0.44 -7.34 -18.74
CA ALA A 172 1.78 -7.83 -19.06
C ALA A 172 2.35 -7.15 -20.30
N ASP A 173 1.60 -7.14 -21.40
CA ASP A 173 2.06 -6.60 -22.69
C ASP A 173 2.37 -5.09 -22.64
N ILE A 174 1.76 -4.36 -21.71
CA ILE A 174 1.99 -2.92 -21.54
C ILE A 174 3.18 -2.64 -20.62
N LEU A 175 3.27 -3.35 -19.49
CA LEU A 175 4.27 -3.07 -18.46
C LEU A 175 5.61 -3.80 -18.68
N LYS A 176 5.59 -5.02 -19.25
CA LYS A 176 6.81 -5.81 -19.51
C LYS A 176 7.83 -5.06 -20.38
N PRO A 177 7.46 -4.38 -21.49
CA PRO A 177 8.42 -3.63 -22.29
C PRO A 177 9.10 -2.50 -21.51
N ALA A 178 8.35 -1.77 -20.68
CA ALA A 178 8.88 -0.66 -19.88
C ALA A 178 9.78 -1.15 -18.73
N LEU A 179 9.43 -2.28 -18.11
CA LEU A 179 10.29 -2.98 -17.15
C LEU A 179 11.58 -3.51 -17.80
N ALA A 180 11.46 -4.10 -18.99
CA ALA A 180 12.59 -4.63 -19.75
C ALA A 180 13.58 -3.53 -20.15
N ARG A 181 13.10 -2.35 -20.56
CA ARG A 181 13.95 -1.18 -20.83
C ARG A 181 14.52 -0.54 -19.55
N GLY A 182 13.87 -0.79 -18.40
CA GLY A 182 14.22 -0.19 -17.13
C GLY A 182 13.68 1.23 -16.97
N ASP A 183 12.66 1.59 -17.74
CA ASP A 183 11.99 2.90 -17.61
C ASP A 183 11.18 2.97 -16.32
N LEU A 184 10.71 1.81 -15.85
CA LEU A 184 9.97 1.66 -14.59
C LEU A 184 10.88 1.19 -13.46
N GLN A 185 10.59 1.69 -12.25
CA GLN A 185 11.14 1.21 -10.99
C GLN A 185 9.98 0.73 -10.12
N VAL A 186 10.01 -0.55 -9.73
CA VAL A 186 8.88 -1.24 -9.10
C VAL A 186 9.31 -1.94 -7.81
N VAL A 187 8.46 -1.89 -6.80
CA VAL A 187 8.44 -2.81 -5.65
C VAL A 187 7.21 -3.70 -5.82
N GLY A 188 7.42 -4.98 -6.11
CA GLY A 188 6.32 -5.94 -6.26
C GLY A 188 6.10 -6.75 -4.98
N ALA A 189 4.87 -7.23 -4.76
CA ALA A 189 4.55 -8.18 -3.70
C ALA A 189 3.81 -9.39 -4.29
N THR A 190 4.14 -10.60 -3.83
CA THR A 190 3.56 -11.86 -4.35
C THR A 190 3.80 -13.01 -3.38
N THR A 191 3.15 -14.16 -3.61
CA THR A 191 3.47 -15.41 -2.90
C THR A 191 4.63 -16.15 -3.55
N MET A 192 5.20 -17.13 -2.85
CA MET A 192 6.32 -17.92 -3.38
C MET A 192 5.91 -18.78 -4.58
N GLU A 193 4.69 -19.32 -4.56
CA GLU A 193 4.14 -20.17 -5.63
C GLU A 193 3.90 -19.35 -6.90
N GLU A 194 3.29 -18.18 -6.76
CA GLU A 194 3.08 -17.22 -7.84
C GLU A 194 4.41 -16.71 -8.41
N TYR A 195 5.38 -16.34 -7.55
CA TYR A 195 6.69 -15.88 -8.00
C TYR A 195 7.38 -16.92 -8.88
N ARG A 196 7.41 -18.18 -8.42
CA ARG A 196 7.99 -19.31 -9.17
C ARG A 196 7.28 -19.56 -10.49
N THR A 197 5.96 -19.40 -10.51
CA THR A 197 5.13 -19.71 -11.68
C THR A 197 5.22 -18.62 -12.74
N TYR A 198 5.13 -17.35 -12.33
CA TYR A 198 4.92 -16.24 -13.25
C TYR A 198 6.10 -15.28 -13.41
N VAL A 199 6.99 -15.18 -12.40
CA VAL A 199 8.10 -14.19 -12.43
C VAL A 199 9.43 -14.87 -12.70
N GLU A 200 9.75 -15.95 -11.99
CA GLU A 200 11.04 -16.65 -12.08
C GLU A 200 11.23 -17.36 -13.43
N LYS A 201 10.15 -17.90 -14.00
CA LYS A 201 10.17 -18.56 -15.31
C LYS A 201 10.24 -17.58 -16.50
N ASP A 202 9.86 -16.32 -16.30
CA ASP A 202 9.88 -15.31 -17.36
C ASP A 202 11.29 -14.70 -17.50
N THR A 203 12.01 -15.10 -18.55
CA THR A 203 13.38 -14.64 -18.83
C THR A 203 13.52 -13.12 -19.00
N THR A 204 12.44 -12.41 -19.31
CA THR A 204 12.44 -10.94 -19.45
C THR A 204 12.38 -10.28 -18.07
N LEU A 205 11.54 -10.81 -17.18
CA LEU A 205 11.32 -10.27 -15.84
C LEU A 205 12.42 -10.68 -14.85
N GLU A 206 12.92 -11.91 -14.92
CA GLU A 206 13.97 -12.45 -14.03
C GLU A 206 15.26 -11.60 -14.04
N ARG A 207 15.53 -10.92 -15.16
CA ARG A 207 16.68 -10.01 -15.34
C ARG A 207 16.48 -8.61 -14.74
N ARG A 208 15.29 -8.31 -14.22
CA ARG A 208 14.91 -6.99 -13.68
C ARG A 208 14.54 -7.05 -12.21
N PHE A 209 14.05 -8.19 -11.75
CA PHE A 209 13.64 -8.39 -10.38
C PHE A 209 14.73 -9.00 -9.50
N GLN A 210 14.64 -8.70 -8.21
CA GLN A 210 15.45 -9.33 -7.16
C GLN A 210 14.52 -9.73 -6.01
N PRO A 211 14.47 -11.02 -5.64
CA PRO A 211 13.63 -11.49 -4.55
C PRO A 211 14.10 -10.97 -3.18
N VAL A 212 13.12 -10.68 -2.32
CA VAL A 212 13.26 -10.34 -0.89
C VAL A 212 12.26 -11.20 -0.13
N ILE A 213 12.75 -12.16 0.64
CA ILE A 213 11.88 -13.05 1.43
C ILE A 213 11.34 -12.28 2.63
N VAL A 214 10.03 -12.33 2.81
CA VAL A 214 9.30 -11.73 3.93
C VAL A 214 8.70 -12.86 4.74
N ASN A 215 9.33 -13.15 5.87
CA ASN A 215 8.89 -14.21 6.77
C ASN A 215 7.74 -13.75 7.66
N GLU A 216 6.97 -14.70 8.17
CA GLU A 216 6.03 -14.45 9.27
C GLU A 216 6.82 -13.96 10.51
N PRO A 217 6.39 -12.89 11.19
CA PRO A 217 7.04 -12.41 12.41
C PRO A 217 6.89 -13.41 13.56
N SER A 218 7.79 -13.34 14.56
CA SER A 218 7.64 -14.14 15.78
C SER A 218 6.45 -13.65 16.61
N LYS A 219 6.09 -14.39 17.66
CA LYS A 219 5.03 -13.95 18.59
C LYS A 219 5.42 -12.66 19.30
N GLU A 220 6.67 -12.56 19.72
CA GLU A 220 7.23 -11.38 20.38
C GLU A 220 7.21 -10.17 19.45
N ASP A 221 7.67 -10.34 18.20
CA ASP A 221 7.61 -9.29 17.18
C ASP A 221 6.15 -8.88 16.88
N THR A 222 5.22 -9.84 16.86
CA THR A 222 3.79 -9.58 16.66
C THR A 222 3.19 -8.78 17.81
N LEU A 223 3.57 -9.06 19.06
CA LEU A 223 3.13 -8.26 20.20
C LEU A 223 3.57 -6.80 20.06
N GLU A 224 4.82 -6.56 19.66
CA GLU A 224 5.32 -5.20 19.43
C GLU A 224 4.60 -4.52 18.26
N ILE A 225 4.29 -5.25 17.18
CA ILE A 225 3.48 -4.74 16.07
C ILE A 225 2.10 -4.30 16.57
N LEU A 226 1.39 -5.18 17.30
CA LEU A 226 0.06 -4.89 17.83
C LEU A 226 0.06 -3.69 18.80
N ARG A 227 1.07 -3.59 19.67
CA ARG A 227 1.26 -2.44 20.57
C ARG A 227 1.48 -1.15 19.79
N GLY A 228 2.23 -1.20 18.69
CA GLY A 228 2.52 -0.05 17.86
C GLY A 228 1.33 0.47 17.07
N ILE A 229 0.42 -0.40 16.64
CA ILE A 229 -0.81 -0.01 15.90
C ILE A 229 -2.02 0.21 16.82
N LYS A 230 -1.94 -0.24 18.07
CA LYS A 230 -3.00 -0.16 19.09
C LYS A 230 -3.77 1.16 19.08
N THR A 231 -3.05 2.29 19.16
CA THR A 231 -3.68 3.61 19.27
C THR A 231 -4.59 3.94 18.09
N LYS A 232 -4.29 3.45 16.88
CA LYS A 232 -5.14 3.68 15.72
C LYS A 232 -6.44 2.87 15.79
N TYR A 233 -6.37 1.62 16.24
CA TYR A 233 -7.56 0.79 16.48
C TYR A 233 -8.44 1.36 17.61
N GLU A 234 -7.82 1.81 18.70
CA GLU A 234 -8.51 2.49 19.80
C GLU A 234 -9.27 3.75 19.32
N GLN A 235 -8.61 4.58 18.50
CA GLN A 235 -9.22 5.77 17.93
C GLN A 235 -10.34 5.43 16.94
N HIS A 236 -10.12 4.44 16.08
CA HIS A 236 -11.09 4.02 15.07
C HIS A 236 -12.37 3.47 15.71
N HIS A 237 -12.23 2.61 16.71
CA HIS A 237 -13.35 1.95 17.40
C HIS A 237 -13.90 2.71 18.61
N HIS A 238 -13.20 3.75 19.07
CA HIS A 238 -13.52 4.48 20.30
C HIS A 238 -13.56 3.58 21.55
N VAL A 239 -12.58 2.68 21.66
CA VAL A 239 -12.37 1.75 22.76
C VAL A 239 -10.95 1.89 23.32
N THR A 240 -10.68 1.30 24.47
CA THR A 240 -9.35 1.13 25.05
C THR A 240 -8.99 -0.34 25.07
N ILE A 241 -7.87 -0.71 24.44
CA ILE A 241 -7.43 -2.09 24.34
C ILE A 241 -6.43 -2.36 25.47
N THR A 242 -6.66 -3.38 26.29
CA THR A 242 -5.71 -3.74 27.35
C THR A 242 -4.49 -4.46 26.79
N ASP A 243 -3.31 -4.32 27.43
CA ASP A 243 -2.12 -5.09 27.02
C ASP A 243 -2.35 -6.60 27.17
N ALA A 244 -3.11 -7.00 28.20
CA ALA A 244 -3.53 -8.39 28.40
C ALA A 244 -4.36 -8.92 27.22
N ALA A 245 -5.26 -8.11 26.63
CA ALA A 245 -6.01 -8.50 25.43
C ALA A 245 -5.09 -8.72 24.23
N ILE A 246 -4.08 -7.85 24.02
CA ILE A 246 -3.08 -8.01 22.96
C ILE A 246 -2.30 -9.32 23.13
N GLN A 247 -1.83 -9.59 24.35
CA GLN A 247 -1.14 -10.84 24.67
C GLN A 247 -2.04 -12.06 24.40
N LYS A 248 -3.31 -11.96 24.81
CA LYS A 248 -4.29 -13.04 24.63
C LYS A 248 -4.60 -13.30 23.15
N ALA A 249 -4.70 -12.26 22.34
CA ALA A 249 -4.93 -12.39 20.90
C ALA A 249 -3.79 -13.14 20.21
N VAL A 250 -2.53 -12.83 20.55
CA VAL A 250 -1.37 -13.56 19.98
C VAL A 250 -1.34 -15.01 20.46
N GLU A 251 -1.58 -15.26 21.76
CA GLU A 251 -1.64 -16.62 22.32
C GLU A 251 -2.69 -17.48 21.61
N LEU A 252 -3.92 -16.95 21.49
CA LEU A 252 -5.05 -17.67 20.91
C LEU A 252 -4.88 -17.86 19.40
N ALA A 253 -4.42 -16.84 18.68
CA ALA A 253 -4.18 -16.94 17.24
C ALA A 253 -3.07 -17.94 16.90
N ASP A 254 -2.02 -18.03 17.73
CA ASP A 254 -0.99 -19.04 17.56
C ASP A 254 -1.55 -20.46 17.76
N LYS A 255 -2.33 -20.65 18.82
CA LYS A 255 -2.83 -21.95 19.25
C LYS A 255 -3.97 -22.49 18.38
N HIS A 256 -4.82 -21.63 17.83
CA HIS A 256 -6.07 -22.04 17.18
C HIS A 256 -6.17 -21.69 15.70
N MET A 257 -5.29 -20.83 15.16
CA MET A 257 -5.38 -20.34 13.79
C MET A 257 -4.11 -20.70 13.00
N HIS A 258 -3.96 -21.98 12.68
CA HIS A 258 -2.78 -22.52 11.98
C HIS A 258 -2.81 -22.33 10.45
N ASP A 259 -3.99 -22.11 9.88
CA ASP A 259 -4.19 -21.83 8.44
C ASP A 259 -3.92 -20.36 8.08
N ARG A 260 -3.74 -19.50 9.08
CA ARG A 260 -3.48 -18.07 8.93
C ARG A 260 -2.12 -17.69 9.50
N VAL A 261 -1.61 -16.53 9.10
CA VAL A 261 -0.26 -16.06 9.46
C VAL A 261 -0.30 -14.79 10.29
N PHE A 262 0.73 -14.58 11.09
CA PHE A 262 1.01 -13.32 11.75
C PHE A 262 1.55 -12.25 10.79
N PRO A 263 1.34 -10.95 11.09
CA PRO A 263 0.56 -10.43 12.23
C PRO A 263 -0.96 -10.44 12.00
N ASP A 264 -1.40 -10.60 10.75
CA ASP A 264 -2.80 -10.50 10.28
C ASP A 264 -3.82 -11.21 11.18
N LYS A 265 -3.60 -12.50 11.48
CA LYS A 265 -4.55 -13.27 12.30
C LYS A 265 -4.81 -12.72 13.71
N ALA A 266 -3.82 -12.07 14.32
CA ALA A 266 -3.99 -11.47 15.64
C ALA A 266 -4.56 -10.05 15.57
N ILE A 267 -4.25 -9.32 14.50
CA ILE A 267 -4.85 -8.03 14.20
C ILE A 267 -6.37 -8.21 14.08
N ASP A 268 -6.81 -9.20 13.30
CA ASP A 268 -8.24 -9.47 13.12
C ASP A 268 -8.98 -9.78 14.42
N LEU A 269 -8.39 -10.58 15.32
CA LEU A 269 -8.99 -10.86 16.63
C LEU A 269 -9.18 -9.57 17.45
N ILE A 270 -8.19 -8.69 17.44
CA ILE A 270 -8.24 -7.41 18.15
C ILE A 270 -9.26 -6.47 17.50
N ASP A 271 -9.31 -6.43 16.16
CA ASP A 271 -10.20 -5.57 15.40
C ASP A 271 -11.67 -5.96 15.60
N GLU A 272 -11.97 -7.25 15.48
CA GLU A 272 -13.32 -7.80 15.66
C GLU A 272 -13.80 -7.62 17.11
N ALA A 273 -12.94 -7.90 18.10
CA ALA A 273 -13.27 -7.67 19.51
C ALA A 273 -13.53 -6.18 19.79
N SER A 274 -12.74 -5.28 19.20
CA SER A 274 -12.92 -3.83 19.33
C SER A 274 -14.23 -3.35 18.70
N SER A 275 -14.55 -3.86 17.51
CA SER A 275 -15.83 -3.60 16.82
C SER A 275 -17.02 -4.07 17.67
N LYS A 276 -16.93 -5.28 18.24
CA LYS A 276 -17.97 -5.87 19.08
C LYS A 276 -18.24 -5.08 20.35
N VAL A 277 -17.18 -4.66 21.07
CA VAL A 277 -17.30 -3.81 22.26
C VAL A 277 -17.94 -2.46 21.90
N ARG A 278 -17.57 -1.89 20.75
CA ARG A 278 -18.19 -0.65 20.24
C ARG A 278 -19.68 -0.83 19.89
N LEU A 279 -20.08 -1.96 19.31
CA LEU A 279 -21.48 -2.21 18.93
C LEU A 279 -22.36 -2.49 20.15
N LYS A 280 -21.91 -3.32 21.11
CA LYS A 280 -22.64 -3.55 22.38
C LYS A 280 -23.01 -2.24 23.10
N LYS A 281 -22.13 -1.24 23.02
CA LYS A 281 -22.37 0.11 23.55
C LYS A 281 -23.56 0.83 22.90
N LEU A 282 -23.82 0.64 21.60
CA LEU A 282 -24.98 1.26 20.94
C LEU A 282 -26.29 0.71 21.50
N ASP A 283 -26.32 -0.58 21.84
CA ASP A 283 -27.48 -1.25 22.42
C ASP A 283 -27.65 -0.94 23.92
N ASP A 284 -26.55 -0.90 24.68
CA ASP A 284 -26.57 -0.59 26.12
C ASP A 284 -26.93 0.86 26.42
N ARG A 285 -26.59 1.81 25.53
CA ARG A 285 -27.06 3.21 25.64
C ARG A 285 -28.57 3.34 25.54
N GLN A 286 -29.21 2.46 24.78
CA GLN A 286 -30.68 2.40 24.74
C GLN A 286 -31.24 1.79 26.04
N SER A 287 -30.43 1.06 26.79
CA SER A 287 -30.81 0.26 27.95
C SER A 287 -30.40 0.84 29.32
N GLY A 288 -29.69 1.97 29.35
CA GLY A 288 -29.33 2.70 30.58
C GLY A 288 -28.25 2.05 31.46
N LYS A 289 -27.50 1.05 30.96
CA LYS A 289 -26.40 0.38 31.71
C LYS A 289 -25.07 1.14 31.57
N GLN A 290 -24.23 1.04 32.61
CA GLN A 290 -22.93 1.72 32.68
C GLN A 290 -21.90 1.11 31.71
N GLU A 291 -21.30 1.98 30.89
CA GLU A 291 -20.50 1.64 29.70
C GLU A 291 -19.14 1.00 30.04
N ARG A 292 -18.87 -0.20 29.52
CA ARG A 292 -17.50 -0.73 29.42
C ARG A 292 -16.96 -0.41 28.03
N ARG A 293 -15.93 0.45 27.94
CA ARG A 293 -15.21 0.78 26.69
C ARG A 293 -13.85 0.11 26.59
N ILE A 294 -13.67 -0.96 27.33
CA ILE A 294 -12.38 -1.63 27.51
C ILE A 294 -12.49 -2.99 26.83
N VAL A 295 -11.60 -3.24 25.88
CA VAL A 295 -11.39 -4.57 25.29
C VAL A 295 -10.43 -5.33 26.19
N ASP A 296 -10.91 -6.40 26.80
CA ASP A 296 -10.12 -7.27 27.68
C ASP A 296 -9.94 -8.68 27.10
N THR A 297 -9.35 -9.59 27.89
CA THR A 297 -9.10 -10.97 27.47
C THR A 297 -10.37 -11.76 27.18
N SER A 298 -11.48 -11.47 27.87
CA SER A 298 -12.76 -12.16 27.67
C SER A 298 -13.39 -11.80 26.33
N ASP A 299 -13.25 -10.56 25.87
CA ASP A 299 -13.74 -10.15 24.56
C ASP A 299 -13.01 -10.89 23.43
N ILE A 300 -11.70 -11.12 23.56
CA ILE A 300 -10.91 -11.89 22.59
C ILE A 300 -11.33 -13.36 22.58
N GLU A 301 -11.53 -13.95 23.77
CA GLU A 301 -12.00 -15.34 23.88
C GLU A 301 -13.39 -15.54 23.27
N ASP A 302 -14.28 -14.57 23.46
CA ASP A 302 -15.63 -14.62 22.92
C ASP A 302 -15.65 -14.57 21.38
N VAL A 303 -14.81 -13.72 20.77
CA VAL A 303 -14.65 -13.68 19.31
C VAL A 303 -14.14 -15.02 18.79
N LEU A 304 -13.13 -15.61 19.43
CA LEU A 304 -12.60 -16.91 18.99
C LEU A 304 -13.66 -18.02 19.07
N LYS A 305 -14.47 -18.06 20.13
CA LYS A 305 -15.56 -19.03 20.27
C LYS A 305 -16.58 -18.91 19.15
N GLU A 306 -16.95 -17.68 18.78
CA GLU A 306 -17.87 -17.42 17.67
C GLU A 306 -17.28 -17.89 16.34
N TRP A 307 -16.03 -17.55 16.04
CA TRP A 307 -15.38 -18.02 14.82
C TRP A 307 -15.28 -19.54 14.73
N GLN A 308 -15.05 -20.22 15.86
CA GLN A 308 -15.05 -21.68 15.92
C GLN A 308 -16.44 -22.26 15.69
N ALA A 309 -17.49 -21.64 16.24
CA ALA A 309 -18.87 -22.04 16.01
C ALA A 309 -19.25 -21.85 14.53
N ASP A 310 -18.91 -20.69 13.94
CA ASP A 310 -19.17 -20.37 12.54
C ASP A 310 -18.41 -21.30 11.59
N THR A 311 -17.12 -21.56 11.87
CA THR A 311 -16.32 -22.50 11.06
C THR A 311 -16.91 -23.89 11.10
N SER A 312 -17.38 -24.34 12.27
CA SER A 312 -18.05 -25.63 12.42
C SER A 312 -19.37 -25.66 11.66
N ALA A 313 -20.17 -24.58 11.72
CA ALA A 313 -21.41 -24.45 10.97
C ALA A 313 -21.19 -24.48 9.45
N VAL A 314 -20.17 -23.77 8.95
CA VAL A 314 -19.80 -23.74 7.53
C VAL A 314 -19.33 -25.11 7.05
N GLN A 315 -18.53 -25.83 7.86
CA GLN A 315 -18.12 -27.21 7.57
C GLN A 315 -19.31 -28.17 7.52
N ILE A 316 -20.27 -28.03 8.45
CA ILE A 316 -21.52 -28.81 8.46
C ILE A 316 -22.37 -28.50 7.22
N MET A 317 -22.39 -27.25 6.76
CA MET A 317 -23.12 -26.83 5.55
C MET A 317 -22.43 -27.22 4.23
N GLY A 318 -21.25 -27.85 4.27
CA GLY A 318 -20.54 -28.33 3.07
C GLY A 318 -20.00 -27.23 2.15
N ILE A 319 -19.95 -25.98 2.63
CA ILE A 319 -19.38 -24.86 1.88
C ILE A 319 -17.85 -24.98 1.99
N LYS A 320 -17.20 -25.41 0.91
CA LYS A 320 -15.73 -25.39 0.84
C LYS A 320 -15.25 -23.94 0.92
N LYS A 321 -14.29 -23.65 1.81
CA LYS A 321 -13.51 -22.40 1.77
C LYS A 321 -12.98 -22.24 0.34
N ALA A 322 -13.31 -21.11 -0.29
CA ALA A 322 -12.76 -20.71 -1.58
C ALA A 322 -11.29 -20.31 -1.43
#